data_AF-A0A2S7XBK1-F1
#
_entry.id   AF-A0A2S7XBK1-F1
#
_cell.length_a   1.000
_cell.length_b   1.000
_cell.length_c   1.000
_cell.angle_alpha   90.00
_cell.angle_beta   90.00
_cell.angle_gamma   90.00
#
_symmetry.space_group_name_H-M   'P 1'
#
loop_
_entity.id
_entity.type
_entity.pdbx_description
1 polymer ?
#
loop_
_entity_poly.entity_id
_entity_poly.type
_entity_poly.pdbx_seq_one_letter_code
_entity_poly.pdbx_strand_id
1 'polypeptide(L)'
;MSRISIERKEAILKKLLPPHLMSVAEVSKEEVISRATLYYWRQQLSQYCRAKGLYLEQIKNWKNECMQGFKSSKEQEAKAKKQAKEDKLEIKELKKELRYKEKALAETAALSKVWSPRVLLCTYK
;
A
#
# COMPACT_ATOMS: atom_id res chain seq x y z
N MET A 1 -33.95 28.73 -29.61
CA MET A 1 -33.29 27.89 -28.59
C MET A 1 -32.98 28.77 -27.39
N SER A 2 -33.67 28.60 -26.27
CA SER A 2 -33.43 29.36 -25.05
C SER A 2 -31.98 29.19 -24.61
N ARG A 3 -31.25 30.32 -24.53
CA ARG A 3 -29.82 30.34 -24.20
C ARG A 3 -29.70 30.11 -22.69
N ILE A 4 -29.50 28.85 -22.28
CA ILE A 4 -29.20 28.52 -20.89
C ILE A 4 -27.84 29.14 -20.55
N SER A 5 -27.77 29.94 -19.49
CA SER A 5 -26.51 30.52 -19.03
C SER A 5 -25.56 29.43 -18.56
N ILE A 6 -24.26 29.66 -18.73
CA ILE A 6 -23.22 28.69 -18.37
C ILE A 6 -23.28 28.38 -16.87
N GLU A 7 -23.50 29.40 -16.04
CA GLU A 7 -23.66 29.28 -14.59
C GLU A 7 -24.83 28.35 -14.21
N ARG A 8 -25.97 28.50 -14.90
CA ARG A 8 -27.14 27.64 -14.66
C ARG A 8 -26.85 26.20 -15.06
N LYS A 9 -26.20 25.99 -16.21
CA LYS A 9 -25.78 24.66 -16.67
C LYS A 9 -24.83 23.99 -15.66
N GLU A 10 -23.88 24.74 -15.12
CA GLU A 10 -22.93 24.23 -14.12
C GLU A 10 -23.61 23.88 -12.80
N ALA A 11 -24.53 24.73 -12.31
CA ALA A 11 -25.29 24.45 -11.10
C ALA A 11 -26.09 23.13 -11.21
N ILE A 12 -26.73 22.93 -12.37
CA ILE A 12 -27.48 21.70 -12.66
C ILE A 12 -26.55 20.48 -12.70
N LEU A 13 -25.37 20.60 -13.32
CA LEU A 13 -24.39 19.51 -13.39
C LEU A 13 -23.77 19.20 -12.02
N LYS A 14 -23.61 20.18 -11.13
CA LYS A 14 -23.15 19.98 -9.75
C LYS A 14 -24.13 19.16 -8.90
N LYS A 15 -25.45 19.33 -9.10
CA LYS A 15 -26.47 18.51 -8.41
C LYS A 15 -26.38 17.00 -8.74
N LEU A 16 -25.87 16.66 -9.92
CA LEU A 16 -25.64 15.27 -10.37
C LEU A 16 -24.36 14.65 -9.78
N LEU A 17 -23.53 15.42 -9.08
CA LEU A 17 -22.28 14.97 -8.47
C LEU A 17 -22.44 14.88 -6.93
N PRO A 18 -21.61 14.08 -6.23
CA PRO A 18 -21.58 14.08 -4.75
C PRO A 18 -21.31 15.50 -4.22
N PRO A 19 -21.98 15.96 -3.13
CA PRO A 19 -22.71 15.21 -2.08
C PRO A 19 -24.21 15.00 -2.31
N HIS A 20 -24.84 15.65 -3.29
CA HIS A 20 -26.28 15.55 -3.53
C HIS A 20 -26.69 14.28 -4.31
N LEU A 21 -25.82 13.77 -5.18
CA LEU A 21 -25.98 12.51 -5.95
C LEU A 21 -27.40 12.30 -6.52
N MET A 22 -28.02 13.37 -7.03
CA MET A 22 -29.39 13.28 -7.56
C MET A 22 -29.42 12.51 -8.88
N SER A 23 -30.50 11.77 -9.12
CA SER A 23 -30.65 11.05 -10.38
C SER A 23 -30.99 12.03 -11.53
N VAL A 24 -30.62 11.67 -12.77
CA VAL A 24 -31.00 12.46 -13.96
C VAL A 24 -32.52 12.62 -14.07
N ALA A 25 -33.28 11.66 -13.52
CA ALA A 25 -34.74 11.70 -13.49
C ALA A 25 -35.29 12.74 -12.51
N GLU A 26 -34.67 12.91 -11.34
CA GLU A 26 -35.04 13.95 -10.36
C GLU A 26 -34.70 15.34 -10.88
N VAL A 27 -33.45 15.53 -11.34
CA VAL A 27 -33.00 16.84 -11.87
C VAL A 27 -33.83 17.28 -13.08
N SER A 28 -34.25 16.35 -13.92
CA SER A 28 -35.15 16.62 -15.06
C SER A 28 -36.51 17.17 -14.60
N LYS A 29 -37.06 16.64 -13.48
CA LYS A 29 -38.34 17.09 -12.91
C LYS A 29 -38.21 18.44 -12.22
N GLU A 30 -37.12 18.67 -11.49
CA GLU A 30 -36.90 19.93 -10.75
C GLU A 30 -36.60 21.11 -11.66
N GLU A 31 -35.68 20.92 -12.61
CA GLU A 31 -35.18 22.01 -13.45
C GLU A 31 -36.00 22.20 -14.73
N VAL A 32 -36.99 21.33 -14.95
CA VAL A 32 -37.85 21.30 -16.16
C VAL A 32 -36.99 21.24 -17.43
N ILE A 33 -36.02 20.32 -17.43
CA ILE A 33 -35.12 20.08 -18.57
C ILE A 33 -35.31 18.65 -19.04
N SER A 34 -35.28 18.44 -20.35
CA SER A 34 -35.41 17.10 -20.92
C SER A 34 -34.24 16.20 -20.47
N ARG A 35 -34.54 14.93 -20.16
CA ARG A 35 -33.51 13.92 -19.83
C ARG A 35 -32.44 13.82 -20.92
N ALA A 36 -32.84 13.93 -22.18
CA ALA A 36 -31.93 13.88 -23.33
C ALA A 36 -30.88 15.00 -23.28
N THR A 37 -31.30 16.22 -22.91
CA THR A 37 -30.38 17.37 -22.75
C THR A 37 -29.39 17.15 -21.61
N LEU A 38 -29.84 16.60 -20.47
CA LEU A 38 -28.97 16.27 -19.34
C LEU A 38 -27.95 15.19 -19.69
N TYR A 39 -28.37 14.14 -20.41
CA TYR A 39 -27.44 13.11 -20.91
C TYR A 39 -26.42 13.67 -21.90
N TYR A 40 -26.86 14.54 -22.82
CA TYR A 40 -25.98 15.20 -23.76
C TYR A 40 -24.91 16.03 -23.06
N TRP A 41 -25.26 16.84 -22.06
CA TRP A 41 -24.27 17.62 -21.31
C TRP A 41 -23.28 16.75 -20.54
N ARG A 42 -23.75 15.62 -19.99
CA ARG A 42 -22.91 14.66 -19.28
C ARG A 42 -21.92 13.95 -20.21
N GLN A 43 -22.33 13.65 -21.43
CA GLN A 43 -21.46 13.12 -22.48
C GLN A 43 -20.42 14.17 -22.92
N GLN A 44 -20.83 15.42 -23.12
CA GLN A 44 -19.92 16.52 -23.46
C GLN A 44 -18.86 16.74 -22.38
N LEU A 45 -19.24 16.72 -21.09
CA LEU A 45 -18.27 16.76 -19.99
C LEU A 45 -17.29 15.58 -20.04
N SER A 46 -17.80 14.36 -20.27
CA SER A 46 -16.94 13.17 -20.36
C SER A 46 -15.93 13.26 -21.51
N GLN A 47 -16.38 13.73 -22.68
CA GLN A 47 -15.51 13.97 -23.83
C GLN A 47 -14.48 15.08 -23.55
N TYR A 48 -14.89 16.16 -22.91
CA TYR A 48 -13.99 17.25 -22.50
C TYR A 48 -12.91 16.76 -21.52
N CYS A 49 -13.29 15.98 -20.50
CA CYS A 49 -12.33 15.38 -19.56
C CYS A 49 -11.32 14.47 -20.28
N ARG A 50 -11.78 13.64 -21.22
CA ARG A 50 -10.88 12.79 -22.05
C ARG A 50 -9.92 13.63 -22.90
N ALA A 51 -10.42 14.67 -23.57
CA ALA A 51 -9.58 15.55 -24.38
C ALA A 51 -8.53 16.31 -23.55
N LYS A 52 -8.83 16.60 -22.28
CA LYS A 52 -7.89 17.22 -21.33
C LYS A 52 -6.99 16.20 -20.61
N GLY A 53 -7.05 14.92 -20.97
CA GLY A 53 -6.25 13.86 -20.36
C GLY A 53 -6.68 13.48 -18.93
N LEU A 54 -7.84 13.96 -18.47
CA LEU A 54 -8.39 13.64 -17.16
C LEU A 54 -9.27 12.38 -17.29
N TYR A 55 -8.67 11.21 -17.18
CA TYR A 55 -9.42 9.97 -17.11
C TYR A 55 -10.07 9.84 -15.74
N LEU A 56 -11.40 9.74 -15.72
CA LEU A 56 -12.16 9.46 -14.50
C LEU A 56 -11.67 8.18 -13.81
N GLU A 57 -11.18 7.21 -14.57
CA GLU A 57 -10.55 6.00 -14.06
C GLU A 57 -9.24 6.28 -13.34
N GLN A 58 -8.38 7.14 -13.90
CA GLN A 58 -7.13 7.55 -13.23
C GLN A 58 -7.40 8.33 -11.95
N ILE A 59 -8.40 9.24 -11.95
CA ILE A 59 -8.78 9.99 -10.74
C ILE A 59 -9.34 9.05 -9.66
N LYS A 60 -10.16 8.07 -10.05
CA LYS A 60 -10.66 7.03 -9.14
C LYS A 60 -9.53 6.16 -8.60
N ASN A 61 -8.61 5.74 -9.48
CA ASN A 61 -7.47 4.92 -9.10
C ASN A 61 -6.57 5.67 -8.13
N TRP A 62 -6.21 6.91 -8.44
CA TRP A 62 -5.41 7.77 -7.57
C TRP A 62 -6.09 8.01 -6.21
N LYS A 63 -7.41 8.24 -6.19
CA LYS A 63 -8.18 8.34 -4.94
C LYS A 63 -8.10 7.05 -4.13
N ASN A 64 -8.23 5.90 -4.78
CA ASN A 64 -8.15 4.60 -4.13
C ASN A 64 -6.74 4.34 -3.59
N GLU A 65 -5.69 4.63 -4.37
CA GLU A 65 -4.29 4.51 -3.97
C GLU A 65 -3.96 5.40 -2.79
N CYS A 66 -4.42 6.65 -2.77
CA CYS A 66 -4.26 7.54 -1.62
C CYS A 66 -4.92 6.94 -0.37
N MET A 67 -6.19 6.54 -0.48
CA MET A 67 -6.94 5.96 0.64
C MET A 67 -6.37 4.61 1.10
N GLN A 68 -5.84 3.82 0.18
CA GLN A 68 -5.17 2.55 0.45
C GLN A 68 -3.82 2.77 1.11
N GLY A 69 -3.02 3.75 0.67
CA GLY A 69 -1.75 4.12 1.30
C GLY A 69 -1.92 4.45 2.78
N PHE A 70 -2.99 5.19 3.13
CA PHE A 70 -3.31 5.49 4.53
C PHE A 70 -3.68 4.25 5.37
N LYS A 71 -4.46 3.32 4.80
CA LYS A 71 -4.86 2.08 5.50
C LYS A 71 -3.70 1.09 5.57
N SER A 72 -2.94 0.97 4.49
CA SER A 72 -1.83 0.05 4.32
C SER A 72 -0.64 0.45 5.17
N SER A 73 -0.31 1.74 5.33
CA SER A 73 0.83 2.19 6.16
C SER A 73 0.76 1.65 7.59
N LYS A 74 -0.40 1.77 8.25
CA LYS A 74 -0.59 1.28 9.63
C LYS A 74 -0.50 -0.24 9.73
N GLU A 75 -1.07 -0.94 8.75
CA GLU A 75 -1.08 -2.40 8.74
C GLU A 75 0.30 -2.98 8.37
N GLN A 76 1.01 -2.35 7.44
CA GLN A 76 2.37 -2.67 7.05
C GLN A 76 3.34 -2.43 8.21
N GLU A 77 3.22 -1.31 8.93
CA GLU A 77 4.03 -1.04 10.11
C GLU A 77 3.80 -2.06 11.23
N ALA A 78 2.54 -2.46 11.46
CA ALA A 78 2.22 -3.48 12.45
C ALA A 78 2.80 -4.86 12.06
N LYS A 79 2.70 -5.23 10.79
CA LYS A 79 3.30 -6.46 10.23
C LYS A 79 4.82 -6.44 10.32
N ALA A 80 5.46 -5.35 9.89
CA ALA A 80 6.91 -5.16 9.98
C ALA A 80 7.43 -5.24 11.43
N LYS A 81 6.68 -4.67 12.40
CA LYS A 81 7.02 -4.77 13.83
C LYS A 81 6.88 -6.19 14.38
N LYS A 82 5.91 -6.99 13.91
CA LYS A 82 5.77 -8.39 14.30
C LYS A 82 6.93 -9.21 13.73
N GLN A 83 7.20 -9.05 12.43
CA GLN A 83 8.31 -9.73 11.76
C GLN A 83 9.65 -9.42 12.45
N ALA A 84 9.94 -8.14 12.72
CA ALA A 84 11.18 -7.76 13.39
C ALA A 84 11.33 -8.34 14.81
N LYS A 85 10.22 -8.65 15.49
CA LYS A 85 10.26 -9.34 16.79
C LYS A 85 10.57 -10.82 16.63
N GLU A 86 9.92 -11.47 15.67
CA GLU A 86 10.13 -12.89 15.34
C GLU A 86 11.58 -13.12 14.90
N ASP A 87 12.07 -12.34 13.93
CA ASP A 87 13.45 -12.41 13.45
C ASP A 87 14.46 -12.19 14.59
N LYS A 88 14.17 -11.26 15.51
CA LYS A 88 15.05 -11.00 16.66
C LYS A 88 15.11 -12.18 17.63
N LEU A 89 14.02 -12.93 17.79
CA LEU A 89 14.01 -14.14 18.62
C LEU A 89 14.80 -15.26 17.94
N GLU A 90 14.59 -15.46 16.64
CA GLU A 90 15.31 -16.46 15.86
C GLU A 90 16.82 -16.19 15.85
N ILE A 91 17.25 -14.95 15.61
CA ILE A 91 18.65 -14.55 15.68
C ILE A 91 19.25 -14.86 17.06
N LYS A 92 18.51 -14.65 18.15
CA LYS A 92 19.00 -14.95 19.49
C LYS A 92 19.19 -16.44 19.71
N GLU A 93 18.28 -17.26 19.20
CA GLU A 93 18.35 -18.71 19.36
C GLU A 93 19.47 -19.32 18.51
N LEU A 94 19.55 -18.94 17.24
CA LEU A 94 20.65 -19.32 16.35
C LEU A 94 22.01 -18.92 16.92
N LYS A 95 22.11 -17.74 17.55
CA LYS A 95 23.34 -17.32 18.24
C LYS A 95 23.69 -18.19 19.46
N LYS A 96 22.71 -18.72 20.20
CA LYS A 96 23.00 -19.65 21.31
C LYS A 96 23.52 -20.97 20.77
N GLU A 97 22.85 -21.53 19.77
CA GLU A 97 23.26 -22.79 19.16
C GLU A 97 24.69 -22.71 18.61
N LEU A 98 25.03 -21.60 17.94
CA LEU A 98 26.39 -21.34 17.49
C LEU A 98 27.38 -21.35 18.66
N ARG A 99 27.10 -20.64 19.75
CA ARG A 99 27.98 -20.64 20.93
C ARG A 99 28.18 -22.03 21.53
N TYR A 100 27.12 -22.85 21.58
CA TYR A 100 27.24 -24.24 22.06
C TYR A 100 28.12 -25.09 21.13
N LYS A 101 27.90 -24.98 19.81
CA LYS A 101 28.70 -25.69 18.79
C LYS A 101 30.17 -25.25 18.82
N GLU A 102 30.44 -23.96 18.94
CA GLU A 102 31.80 -23.40 19.06
C GLU A 102 32.52 -23.88 20.33
N LYS A 103 31.80 -23.97 21.47
CA LYS A 103 32.39 -24.47 22.72
C LYS A 103 32.80 -25.94 22.60
N ALA A 104 31.95 -26.79 22.03
CA ALA A 104 32.27 -28.21 21.79
C ALA A 104 33.47 -28.36 20.83
N LEU A 105 33.54 -27.53 19.78
CA LEU A 105 34.69 -27.48 18.88
C LEU A 105 35.97 -27.02 19.60
N ALA A 106 35.88 -26.05 20.52
CA ALA A 106 37.02 -25.60 21.32
C ALA A 106 37.52 -26.69 22.29
N GLU A 107 36.61 -27.42 22.94
CA GLU A 107 36.96 -28.53 23.82
C GLU A 107 37.64 -29.68 23.05
N THR A 108 37.13 -30.05 21.88
CA THR A 108 37.78 -31.05 21.01
C THR A 108 39.14 -30.58 20.47
N ALA A 109 39.25 -29.32 20.06
CA ALA A 109 40.52 -28.72 19.66
C ALA A 109 41.55 -28.69 20.81
N ALA A 110 41.10 -28.41 22.05
CA ALA A 110 41.95 -28.45 23.23
C ALA A 110 42.43 -29.87 23.54
N LEU A 111 41.53 -30.87 23.50
CA LEU A 111 41.90 -32.28 23.66
C LEU A 111 42.91 -32.73 22.60
N SER A 112 42.66 -32.39 21.32
CA SER A 112 43.60 -32.66 20.23
C SER A 112 44.98 -32.01 20.45
N LYS A 113 45.01 -30.79 20.99
CA LYS A 113 46.25 -30.06 21.26
C LYS A 113 47.05 -30.66 22.43
N VAL A 114 46.37 -31.12 23.48
CA VAL A 114 47.01 -31.77 24.65
C VAL A 114 47.65 -33.11 24.26
N TRP A 115 47.02 -33.86 23.37
CA TRP A 115 47.52 -35.14 22.88
C TRP A 115 48.45 -35.02 21.66
N SER A 116 48.88 -33.80 21.33
CA SER A 116 49.81 -33.57 20.21
C SER A 116 51.19 -34.18 20.53
N PRO A 117 51.78 -34.99 19.63
CA PRO A 117 53.08 -35.64 19.84
C PRO A 117 54.21 -34.68 20.23
N ARG A 118 54.13 -33.41 19.79
CA ARG A 118 55.10 -32.35 20.14
C ARG A 118 55.11 -31.98 21.63
N VAL A 119 53.99 -32.12 22.34
CA VAL A 119 53.88 -31.80 23.78
C VAL A 119 54.31 -32.99 24.63
N LEU A 120 53.98 -34.22 24.21
CA LEU A 120 54.41 -35.46 24.85
C LEU A 120 55.95 -35.66 24.82
N LEU A 121 56.63 -35.12 23.81
CA LEU A 121 58.10 -35.15 23.70
C LEU A 121 58.82 -34.20 24.67
N CYS A 122 58.14 -33.23 25.30
CA CYS A 122 58.75 -32.30 26.26
C CYS A 122 58.71 -32.77 27.73
N THR A 123 57.92 -33.80 28.07
CA THR A 123 57.77 -34.29 29.45
C THR A 123 58.56 -35.57 29.74
N TYR A 124 59.29 -36.11 28.76
CA TYR A 124 60.01 -37.40 28.84
C TYR A 124 61.54 -37.27 28.74
N LYS A 125 62.09 -36.06 28.95
CA LYS A 125 63.53 -35.80 28.91
C LYS A 125 64.03 -35.19 30.22
#